data_AF-A0A9D8GT01-F1
#
_entry.id   AF-A0A9D8GT01-F1
#
_cell.length_a   1.000
_cell.length_b   1.000
_cell.length_c   1.000
_cell.angle_alpha   90.00
_cell.angle_beta   90.00
_cell.angle_gamma   90.00
#
_symmetry.space_group_name_H-M   'P 1'
#
loop_
_entity.id
_entity.type
_entity.pdbx_description
1 polymer ?
#
loop_
_entity_poly.entity_id
_entity_poly.type
_entity_poly.pdbx_seq_one_letter_code
_entity_poly.pdbx_strand_id
1 'polypeptide(L)'
;MRGLRSVPGRILGGSGVGCAGFTLVELLVALAVLALVVWLVLPIAGSGRHGGGHALGEAVAQLRQARATAKREARAIEVTGLPGRDSPRQGAIVFYADGSSSGGEVSIGAAVLRVDRLSGRVSRVE
;
A
#
# COMPACT_ATOMS: atom_id res chain seq x y z
N MET A 1 -73.65 -32.44 -10.60
CA MET A 1 -73.69 -31.04 -10.10
C MET A 1 -72.34 -30.74 -9.44
N ARG A 2 -71.57 -29.83 -10.04
CA ARG A 2 -70.16 -29.50 -9.74
C ARG A 2 -70.07 -28.57 -8.53
N GLY A 3 -69.18 -28.89 -7.58
CA GLY A 3 -68.72 -27.99 -6.53
C GLY A 3 -67.22 -27.76 -6.63
N LEU A 4 -66.79 -26.87 -7.52
CA LEU A 4 -65.41 -26.39 -7.60
C LEU A 4 -65.19 -25.43 -6.42
N ARG A 5 -64.37 -25.84 -5.46
CA ARG A 5 -63.93 -24.96 -4.36
C ARG A 5 -62.99 -23.90 -4.94
N SER A 6 -63.40 -22.65 -4.80
CA SER A 6 -62.60 -21.46 -5.07
C SER A 6 -61.39 -21.43 -4.13
N VAL A 7 -60.19 -21.51 -4.70
CA VAL A 7 -58.93 -21.22 -4.02
C VAL A 7 -58.62 -19.74 -4.30
N PRO A 8 -58.57 -18.85 -3.30
CA PRO A 8 -58.12 -17.49 -3.53
C PRO A 8 -56.60 -17.50 -3.78
N GLY A 9 -56.22 -17.18 -5.01
CA GLY A 9 -54.85 -16.83 -5.37
C GLY A 9 -54.40 -15.60 -4.61
N ARG A 10 -53.52 -15.79 -3.63
CA ARG A 10 -52.80 -14.71 -2.96
C ARG A 10 -51.71 -14.22 -3.91
N ILE A 11 -52.05 -13.23 -4.74
CA ILE A 11 -51.06 -12.48 -5.52
C ILE A 11 -50.26 -11.65 -4.51
N LEU A 12 -49.00 -12.02 -4.35
CA LEU A 12 -48.01 -11.26 -3.59
C LEU A 12 -47.92 -9.87 -4.21
N GLY A 13 -48.42 -8.89 -3.46
CA GLY A 13 -48.41 -7.49 -3.83
C GLY A 13 -46.99 -6.99 -4.03
N GLY A 14 -46.78 -6.37 -5.19
CA GLY A 14 -46.02 -5.14 -5.36
C GLY A 14 -44.63 -5.10 -4.75
N SER A 15 -43.63 -5.46 -5.55
CA SER A 15 -42.34 -4.78 -5.50
C SER A 15 -42.59 -3.31 -5.84
N GLY A 16 -42.93 -2.52 -4.84
CA GLY A 16 -42.92 -1.06 -4.90
C GLY A 16 -41.47 -0.59 -4.98
N VAL A 17 -40.81 -0.84 -6.11
CA VAL A 17 -39.73 0.04 -6.55
C VAL A 17 -40.46 1.30 -6.98
N GLY A 18 -40.80 2.13 -6.00
CA GLY A 18 -41.35 3.44 -6.27
C GLY A 18 -40.37 4.16 -7.18
N CYS A 19 -40.83 4.56 -8.36
CA CYS A 19 -40.20 5.60 -9.14
C CYS A 19 -40.32 6.91 -8.35
N ALA A 20 -39.64 7.00 -7.21
CA ALA A 20 -39.52 8.22 -6.42
C ALA A 20 -38.56 9.12 -7.20
N GLY A 21 -39.11 10.16 -7.84
CA GLY A 21 -38.29 11.17 -8.49
C GLY A 21 -37.41 11.86 -7.45
N PHE A 22 -36.11 11.92 -7.71
CA PHE A 22 -35.17 12.68 -6.89
C PHE A 22 -35.44 14.17 -7.06
N THR A 23 -35.48 14.92 -5.95
CA THR A 23 -35.64 16.37 -6.02
C THR A 23 -34.32 17.02 -6.43
N LEU A 24 -34.38 18.19 -7.10
CA LEU A 24 -33.17 18.97 -7.42
C LEU A 24 -32.36 19.30 -6.16
N VAL A 25 -33.04 19.55 -5.04
CA VAL A 25 -32.40 19.87 -3.75
C VAL A 25 -31.66 18.65 -3.20
N GLU A 26 -32.24 17.46 -3.29
CA GLU A 26 -31.62 16.21 -2.83
C GLU A 26 -30.33 15.92 -3.60
N LEU A 27 -30.34 16.09 -4.92
CA LEU A 27 -29.14 15.91 -5.74
C LEU A 27 -28.06 16.95 -5.40
N LEU A 28 -28.45 18.20 -5.16
CA LEU A 28 -27.51 19.26 -4.74
C LEU A 28 -26.88 18.97 -3.38
N VAL A 29 -27.68 18.53 -2.40
CA VAL A 29 -27.20 18.14 -1.07
C VAL A 29 -26.28 16.91 -1.17
N ALA A 30 -26.66 15.90 -1.95
CA ALA A 30 -25.84 14.71 -2.15
C ALA A 30 -24.47 15.05 -2.75
N LEU A 31 -24.43 15.94 -3.77
CA LEU A 31 -23.17 16.41 -4.35
C LEU A 31 -22.35 17.25 -3.37
N ALA A 32 -22.97 18.10 -2.56
CA ALA A 32 -22.28 18.89 -1.54
C ALA A 32 -21.64 18.00 -0.47
N VAL A 33 -22.36 16.98 0.01
CA VAL A 33 -21.84 15.99 0.96
C VAL A 33 -20.73 15.17 0.32
N LEU A 34 -20.89 14.71 -0.93
CA LEU A 34 -19.85 13.97 -1.64
C LEU A 34 -18.57 14.79 -1.80
N ALA A 35 -18.67 16.06 -2.19
CA ALA A 35 -17.53 16.96 -2.32
C ALA A 35 -16.81 17.18 -0.97
N LEU A 36 -17.57 17.35 0.11
CA LEU A 36 -17.03 17.49 1.46
C LEU A 36 -16.30 16.23 1.92
N VAL A 37 -16.89 15.04 1.69
CA VAL A 37 -16.28 13.76 2.02
C VAL A 37 -14.99 13.57 1.24
N VAL A 38 -14.98 13.85 -0.06
CA VAL A 38 -13.77 13.76 -0.90
C VAL A 38 -12.69 14.71 -0.39
N TRP A 39 -13.04 15.97 -0.08
CA TRP A 39 -12.11 16.95 0.47
C TRP A 39 -11.52 16.52 1.81
N LEU A 40 -12.33 15.89 2.68
CA LEU A 40 -11.91 15.43 4.00
C LEU A 40 -11.02 14.17 3.94
N VAL A 41 -11.31 13.25 3.02
CA VAL A 41 -10.62 11.95 2.91
C VAL A 41 -9.31 12.06 2.10
N LEU A 42 -9.25 12.94 1.09
CA LEU A 42 -8.07 13.13 0.24
C LEU A 42 -6.74 13.41 0.99
N PRO A 43 -6.66 14.29 2.01
CA PRO A 43 -5.40 14.56 2.71
C PRO A 43 -4.84 13.33 3.45
N ILE A 44 -5.68 12.34 3.76
CA ILE A 44 -5.26 11.10 4.43
C ILE A 44 -4.75 10.08 3.41
N ALA A 45 -5.25 10.09 2.17
CA ALA A 45 -4.80 9.23 1.09
C ALA A 45 -3.55 9.77 0.34
N GLY A 46 -3.24 11.06 0.48
CA GLY A 46 -2.21 11.76 -0.29
C GLY A 46 -0.75 11.55 0.16
N SER A 47 -0.49 10.89 1.28
CA SER A 47 0.88 10.73 1.80
C SER A 47 1.77 9.83 0.93
N GLY A 48 1.20 9.01 0.02
CA GLY A 48 1.95 8.06 -0.82
C GLY A 48 2.57 8.61 -2.11
N ARG A 49 2.42 9.89 -2.45
CA ARG A 49 2.93 10.47 -3.71
C ARG A 49 4.14 11.40 -3.55
N HIS A 50 4.95 11.21 -2.52
CA HIS A 50 6.16 12.01 -2.30
C HIS A 50 7.41 11.28 -2.83
N GLY A 51 7.93 11.74 -3.97
CA GLY A 51 9.38 11.88 -4.22
C GLY A 51 10.28 10.64 -4.06
N GLY A 52 9.89 9.47 -4.58
CA GLY A 52 10.67 8.22 -4.48
C GLY A 52 12.09 8.24 -5.08
N GLY A 53 12.51 9.33 -5.75
CA GLY A 53 13.87 9.48 -6.30
C GLY A 53 14.94 9.70 -5.23
N HIS A 54 14.67 10.54 -4.23
CA HIS A 54 15.67 10.90 -3.21
C HIS A 54 15.82 9.82 -2.14
N ALA A 55 14.71 9.25 -1.66
CA ALA A 55 14.73 8.20 -0.65
C ALA A 55 15.48 6.94 -1.14
N LEU A 56 15.33 6.59 -2.41
CA LEU A 56 16.06 5.46 -3.00
C LEU A 56 17.57 5.72 -3.08
N GLY A 57 17.96 6.90 -3.54
CA GLY A 57 19.37 7.29 -3.62
C GLY A 57 20.03 7.28 -2.24
N GLU A 58 19.33 7.81 -1.23
CA GLU A 58 19.78 7.82 0.16
C GLU A 58 19.90 6.40 0.74
N ALA A 59 18.92 5.52 0.51
CA ALA A 59 18.99 4.14 0.95
C ALA A 59 20.16 3.37 0.31
N VAL A 60 20.39 3.56 -1.00
CA VAL A 60 21.54 2.94 -1.69
C VAL A 60 22.86 3.48 -1.14
N ALA A 61 22.95 4.79 -0.88
CA ALA A 61 24.14 5.39 -0.28
C ALA A 61 24.41 4.83 1.12
N GLN A 62 23.37 4.70 1.95
CA GLN A 62 23.47 4.15 3.30
C GLN A 62 23.95 2.69 3.29
N LEU A 63 23.39 1.85 2.41
CA LEU A 63 23.84 0.46 2.26
C LEU A 63 25.29 0.36 1.75
N ARG A 64 25.69 1.21 0.81
CA ARG A 64 27.08 1.27 0.32
C ARG A 64 28.06 1.72 1.39
N GLN A 65 27.67 2.71 2.21
CA GLN A 65 28.46 3.17 3.34
C GLN A 65 28.62 2.07 4.39
N ALA A 66 27.54 1.42 4.81
CA ALA A 66 27.58 0.33 5.78
C ALA A 66 28.51 -0.81 5.31
N ARG A 67 28.45 -1.18 4.03
CA ARG A 67 29.36 -2.16 3.44
C ARG A 67 30.81 -1.71 3.47
N ALA A 68 31.10 -0.43 3.16
CA ALA A 68 32.45 0.10 3.21
C ALA A 68 33.01 0.10 4.63
N THR A 69 32.19 0.46 5.62
CA THR A 69 32.58 0.46 7.04
C THR A 69 32.79 -0.97 7.55
N ALA A 70 31.91 -1.92 7.21
CA ALA A 70 32.07 -3.32 7.60
C ALA A 70 33.39 -3.93 7.11
N LYS A 71 33.78 -3.59 5.87
CA LYS A 71 35.08 -4.00 5.31
C LYS A 71 36.26 -3.31 5.98
N ARG A 72 36.16 -2.02 6.27
CA ARG A 72 37.24 -1.24 6.90
C ARG A 72 37.49 -1.65 8.35
N GLU A 73 36.42 -1.91 9.10
CA GLU A 73 36.49 -2.23 10.53
C GLU A 73 36.59 -3.73 10.82
N ALA A 74 36.52 -4.57 9.77
CA ALA A 74 36.45 -6.02 9.87
C ALA A 74 35.35 -6.52 10.84
N ARG A 75 34.25 -5.78 10.94
CA ARG A 75 33.13 -6.05 11.86
C ARG A 75 31.82 -6.11 11.09
N ALA A 76 30.91 -6.98 11.55
CA ALA A 76 29.56 -7.04 11.02
C ALA A 76 28.78 -5.77 11.39
N ILE A 77 28.15 -5.13 10.39
CA ILE A 77 27.33 -3.93 10.59
C ILE A 77 25.90 -4.25 10.21
N GLU A 78 25.00 -4.01 11.17
CA GLU A 78 23.57 -4.14 11.00
C GLU A 78 22.97 -2.81 10.53
N VAL A 79 22.23 -2.85 9.43
CA VAL A 79 21.52 -1.71 8.84
C VAL A 79 20.02 -1.86 9.12
N THR A 80 19.50 -0.92 9.90
CA THR A 80 18.08 -0.78 10.26
C THR A 80 17.58 0.60 9.82
N GLY A 81 16.26 0.72 9.59
CA GLY A 81 15.62 2.03 9.37
C GLY A 81 15.97 2.70 8.03
N LEU A 82 15.98 1.94 6.93
CA LEU A 82 16.20 2.51 5.59
C LEU A 82 15.10 3.51 5.22
N PRO A 83 15.43 4.65 4.60
CA PRO A 83 14.46 5.68 4.24
C PRO A 83 13.43 5.18 3.21
N GLY A 84 12.17 5.55 3.41
CA GLY A 84 11.02 5.18 2.56
C GLY A 84 10.58 3.71 2.68
N ARG A 85 11.01 3.02 3.74
CA ARG A 85 10.54 1.67 4.07
C ARG A 85 9.19 1.76 4.81
N ASP A 86 8.10 1.50 4.09
CA ASP A 86 6.73 1.63 4.65
C ASP A 86 6.30 0.44 5.52
N SER A 87 7.09 -0.64 5.57
CA SER A 87 6.75 -1.88 6.29
C SER A 87 7.72 -2.17 7.45
N PRO A 88 7.27 -2.14 8.72
CA PRO A 88 8.10 -2.37 9.91
C PRO A 88 8.44 -3.86 10.18
N ARG A 89 8.01 -4.79 9.32
CA ARG A 89 8.08 -6.25 9.55
C ARG A 89 9.20 -7.02 8.82
N GLN A 90 10.20 -6.34 8.23
CA GLN A 90 11.32 -7.05 7.58
C GLN A 90 12.66 -6.67 8.19
N GLY A 91 13.45 -7.72 8.47
CA GLY A 91 14.66 -7.71 9.28
C GLY A 91 15.75 -6.76 8.80
N ALA A 92 16.73 -6.59 9.68
CA ALA A 92 17.92 -5.81 9.42
C ALA A 92 18.83 -6.51 8.40
N ILE A 93 19.55 -5.71 7.62
CA ILE A 93 20.56 -6.22 6.69
C ILE A 93 21.91 -6.14 7.37
N VAL A 94 22.57 -7.28 7.52
CA VAL A 94 23.91 -7.35 8.07
C VAL A 94 24.90 -7.42 6.91
N PHE A 95 25.94 -6.57 6.95
CA PHE A 95 27.10 -6.67 6.07
C PHE A 95 28.28 -7.21 6.86
N TYR A 96 29.01 -8.16 6.27
CA TYR A 96 30.16 -8.80 6.88
C TYR A 96 31.48 -8.26 6.29
N ALA A 97 32.58 -8.49 7.00
CA ALA A 97 33.92 -8.01 6.65
C ALA A 97 34.44 -8.56 5.31
N ASP A 98 34.05 -9.78 4.96
CA ASP A 98 34.37 -10.44 3.68
C ASP A 98 33.62 -9.82 2.49
N GLY A 99 32.68 -8.92 2.75
CA GLY A 99 31.83 -8.28 1.76
C GLY A 99 30.55 -9.04 1.42
N SER A 100 30.28 -10.18 2.08
CA SER A 100 29.00 -10.86 2.04
C SER A 100 27.95 -10.10 2.87
N SER A 101 26.70 -10.52 2.76
CA SER A 101 25.58 -9.93 3.50
C SER A 101 24.63 -11.02 3.99
N SER A 102 23.77 -10.70 4.96
CA SER A 102 22.60 -11.52 5.31
C SER A 102 21.65 -11.71 4.13
N GLY A 103 21.71 -10.81 3.14
CA GLY A 103 20.84 -10.74 1.97
C GLY A 103 19.46 -10.18 2.32
N GLY A 104 18.60 -10.06 1.31
CA GLY A 104 17.19 -9.68 1.48
C GLY A 104 16.70 -8.70 0.42
N GLU A 105 15.43 -8.32 0.54
CA GLU A 105 14.81 -7.31 -0.31
C GLU A 105 14.30 -6.14 0.55
N VAL A 106 14.43 -4.93 0.02
CA VAL A 106 13.98 -3.69 0.65
C VAL A 106 13.05 -2.99 -0.32
N SER A 107 11.78 -2.91 0.03
CA SER A 107 10.79 -2.10 -0.68
C SER A 107 10.86 -0.64 -0.21
N ILE A 108 11.01 0.29 -1.15
CA ILE A 108 10.98 1.74 -0.94
C ILE A 108 9.94 2.34 -1.86
N GLY A 109 8.76 2.67 -1.34
CA GLY A 109 7.59 2.99 -2.15
C GLY A 109 7.31 1.88 -3.17
N ALA A 110 7.35 2.20 -4.47
CA ALA A 110 7.16 1.24 -5.57
C ALA A 110 8.44 0.53 -6.03
N ALA A 111 9.63 0.94 -5.56
CA ALA A 111 10.90 0.35 -5.99
C ALA A 111 11.34 -0.76 -5.04
N VAL A 112 11.91 -1.84 -5.60
CA VAL A 112 12.49 -2.93 -4.80
C VAL A 112 14.00 -2.96 -4.99
N LEU A 113 14.74 -2.95 -3.89
CA LEU A 113 16.18 -3.18 -3.86
C LEU A 113 16.44 -4.60 -3.38
N ARG A 114 17.28 -5.34 -4.10
CA ARG A 114 17.74 -6.68 -3.71
C ARG A 114 19.18 -6.60 -3.26
N VAL A 115 19.47 -7.24 -2.14
CA VAL A 115 20.83 -7.41 -1.62
C VAL A 115 21.23 -8.87 -1.80
N ASP A 116 22.22 -9.08 -2.64
CA ASP A 116 22.79 -10.40 -2.86
C ASP A 116 23.59 -10.87 -1.63
N ARG A 117 23.31 -12.10 -1.19
CA ARG A 117 23.88 -12.67 0.03
C ARG A 117 25.40 -12.89 -0.09
N LEU A 118 25.85 -13.41 -1.23
CA LEU A 118 27.22 -13.84 -1.43
C LEU A 118 28.17 -12.67 -1.65
N SER A 119 27.73 -11.68 -2.42
CA SER A 119 28.58 -10.55 -2.83
C SER A 119 28.30 -9.26 -2.07
N GLY A 120 27.21 -9.19 -1.31
CA GLY A 120 26.73 -7.96 -0.67
C GLY A 120 26.39 -6.85 -1.66
N ARG A 121 26.17 -7.18 -2.94
CA ARG A 121 25.80 -6.21 -3.97
C ARG A 121 24.34 -5.81 -3.79
N VAL A 122 24.09 -4.50 -3.94
CA VAL A 122 22.74 -3.92 -3.96
C VAL A 122 22.38 -3.66 -5.42
N SER A 123 21.31 -4.29 -5.89
CA SER A 123 20.74 -4.08 -7.23
C SER A 123 19.29 -3.66 -7.12
N ARG A 124 18.85 -2.79 -8.03
CA ARG A 124 17.43 -2.53 -8.20
C ARG A 124 16.79 -3.71 -8.92
N VAL A 125 15.62 -4.13 -8.45
CA VAL A 125 14.72 -5.02 -9.19
C VAL A 125 13.76 -4.10 -9.93
N GLU A 126 13.80 -4.14 -11.26
CA GLU A 126 12.87 -3.42 -12.14
C GLU A 126 11.55 -4.16 -12.29
#